data_AF-A0A7H4M7J5-F1
#
_entry.id   AF-A0A7H4M7J5-F1
#
_cell.length_a   1.000
_cell.length_b   1.000
_cell.length_c   1.000
_cell.angle_alpha   90.00
_cell.angle_beta   90.00
_cell.angle_gamma   90.00
#
_symmetry.space_group_name_H-M   'P 1'
#
loop_
_entity.id
_entity.type
_entity.pdbx_description
1 polymer ?
#
loop_
_entity_poly.entity_id
_entity_poly.type
_entity_poly.pdbx_seq_one_letter_code
_entity_poly.pdbx_strand_id
1 'polypeptide(L)' 'MKTVLNLDVLKTMSTEELEDYRNAGEDFRRELSHAVMRDLTVPDGWAVNAEYRAEFGGFFPVQLRFSPSHDHFRCSSM' A
#
# COMPACT_ATOMS: atom_id res chain seq x y z
N MET A 1 9.09 13.34 -16.18
CA MET A 1 7.76 12.89 -16.61
C MET A 1 7.09 12.29 -15.39
N LYS A 2 5.98 12.85 -14.91
CA LYS A 2 5.22 12.29 -13.78
C LYS A 2 4.28 11.24 -14.35
N THR A 3 4.64 9.97 -14.24
CA THR A 3 3.80 8.87 -14.72
C THR A 3 2.61 8.80 -13.78
N VAL A 4 1.46 9.34 -14.20
CA VAL A 4 0.24 9.24 -13.40
C VAL A 4 -0.16 7.77 -13.36
N LEU A 5 0.14 7.10 -12.25
CA LEU A 5 -0.24 5.72 -12.00
C LEU A 5 -1.77 5.66 -11.85
N ASN A 6 -2.43 5.32 -12.96
CA ASN A 6 -3.87 5.10 -13.01
C ASN A 6 -4.18 3.63 -12.74
N LEU A 7 -5.40 3.37 -12.24
CA LEU A 7 -5.81 2.03 -11.87
C LEU A 7 -5.82 1.03 -13.03
N ASP A 8 -6.07 1.53 -14.25
CA ASP A 8 -5.98 0.74 -15.48
C ASP A 8 -4.55 0.23 -15.70
N VAL A 9 -3.55 1.09 -15.49
CA VAL A 9 -2.12 0.74 -15.57
C VAL A 9 -1.78 -0.30 -14.50
N LEU A 10 -2.20 -0.06 -13.25
CA LEU A 10 -2.02 -0.99 -12.13
C LEU A 10 -2.62 -2.38 -12.41
N LYS A 11 -3.78 -2.45 -13.08
CA LYS A 11 -4.42 -3.72 -13.46
C LYS A 11 -3.70 -4.45 -14.59
N THR A 12 -3.08 -3.71 -15.50
CA THR A 12 -2.33 -4.29 -16.63
C THR A 12 -0.88 -4.62 -16.30
N MET A 13 -0.36 -4.16 -15.15
CA MET A 13 1.02 -4.43 -14.75
C MET A 13 1.23 -5.90 -14.38
N SER A 14 2.29 -6.49 -14.94
CA SER A 14 2.78 -7.81 -14.57
C SER A 14 3.50 -7.77 -13.22
N THR A 15 3.60 -8.92 -12.56
CA THR A 15 4.36 -9.07 -11.30
C THR A 15 5.82 -8.61 -11.41
N GLU A 16 6.44 -8.79 -12.57
CA GLU A 16 7.82 -8.34 -12.83
C GLU A 16 7.95 -6.81 -12.85
N GLU A 17 6.99 -6.11 -13.46
CA GLU A 17 6.99 -4.64 -13.49
C GLU A 17 6.79 -4.06 -12.09
N LEU A 18 5.96 -4.68 -11.26
CA LEU A 18 5.77 -4.25 -9.87
C LEU A 18 7.06 -4.41 -9.04
N GLU A 19 7.81 -5.48 -9.26
CA GLU A 19 9.13 -5.67 -8.63
C GLU A 19 10.18 -4.70 -9.19
N ASP A 20 10.11 -4.33 -10.48
CA ASP A 20 10.98 -3.32 -11.07
C ASP A 20 10.71 -1.93 -10.47
N TYR A 21 9.44 -1.56 -10.27
CA TYR A 21 9.05 -0.34 -9.56
C TYR A 21 9.53 -0.31 -8.11
N ARG A 22 9.54 -1.48 -7.43
CA ARG A 22 10.16 -1.62 -6.11
C ARG A 22 11.67 -1.35 -6.15
N ASN A 23 12.37 -1.90 -7.15
CA ASN A 23 13.80 -1.67 -7.34
C ASN A 23 14.14 -0.25 -7.82
N ALA A 24 13.21 0.43 -8.50
CA ALA A 24 13.36 1.80 -8.98
C ALA A 24 13.46 2.82 -7.84
N GLY A 25 12.94 2.50 -6.66
CA GLY A 25 13.18 3.24 -5.42
C GLY A 25 11.94 3.47 -4.55
N GLU A 26 12.18 3.96 -3.33
CA GLU A 26 11.13 4.21 -2.33
C GLU A 26 10.10 5.26 -2.78
N ASP A 27 10.51 6.28 -3.54
CA ASP A 27 9.58 7.31 -4.03
C ASP A 27 8.55 6.76 -5.03
N PHE A 28 8.98 5.88 -5.93
CA PHE A 28 8.10 5.18 -6.87
C PHE A 28 7.15 4.23 -6.14
N ARG A 29 7.68 3.50 -5.15
CA ARG A 29 6.87 2.62 -4.29
C ARG A 29 5.81 3.40 -3.51
N ARG A 30 6.16 4.57 -2.95
CA ARG A 30 5.22 5.45 -2.25
C ARG A 30 4.14 5.96 -3.20
N GLU A 31 4.50 6.38 -4.41
CA GLU A 31 3.54 6.87 -5.40
C GLU A 31 2.57 5.77 -5.84
N LEU A 32 3.06 4.55 -6.04
CA LEU A 32 2.26 3.36 -6.36
C LEU A 32 1.29 3.01 -5.22
N SER A 33 1.77 2.96 -3.98
CA SER A 33 0.93 2.74 -2.79
C SER A 33 -0.15 3.81 -2.62
N HIS A 34 0.19 5.09 -2.85
CA HIS A 34 -0.78 6.19 -2.81
C HIS A 34 -1.81 6.09 -3.93
N ALA A 35 -1.42 5.70 -5.15
CA ALA A 35 -2.32 5.53 -6.27
C ALA A 35 -3.36 4.44 -5.98
N VAL A 36 -2.93 3.31 -5.43
CA VAL A 36 -3.81 2.21 -5.01
C VAL A 36 -4.71 2.64 -3.85
N MET A 37 -4.16 3.34 -2.84
CA MET A 37 -4.93 3.86 -1.70
C MET A 37 -6.00 4.88 -2.10
N ARG A 38 -5.75 5.71 -3.12
CA ARG A 38 -6.72 6.69 -3.63
C ARG A 38 -7.98 6.03 -4.20
N ASP A 39 -7.81 4.86 -4.80
CA ASP A 39 -8.92 4.16 -5.46
C ASP A 39 -9.65 3.19 -4.51
N LEU A 40 -8.96 2.74 -3.46
CA LEU A 40 -9.58 1.95 -2.40
C LEU A 40 -10.50 2.83 -1.55
N THR A 41 -11.79 2.53 -1.60
CA THR A 41 -12.76 3.16 -0.69
C THR A 41 -12.59 2.55 0.69
N VAL A 42 -12.09 3.33 1.65
CA VAL A 42 -11.94 2.89 3.04
C VAL A 42 -13.29 3.03 3.75
N PRO A 43 -13.83 1.96 4.36
CA PRO A 43 -15.06 2.06 5.15
C PRO A 43 -14.84 2.94 6.39
N ASP A 44 -15.91 3.60 6.84
CA ASP A 44 -15.87 4.49 8.00
C ASP A 44 -15.39 3.73 9.26
N GLY A 45 -14.49 4.35 10.03
CA GLY A 45 -13.89 3.71 11.20
C GLY A 45 -12.82 2.66 10.87
N TRP A 46 -12.19 2.70 9.70
CA TRP A 46 -11.01 1.90 9.37
C TRP A 46 -9.82 2.79 9.02
N ALA A 47 -8.64 2.45 9.51
CA ALA A 47 -7.38 3.04 9.12
C ALA A 47 -6.71 2.18 8.03
N VAL A 48 -6.26 2.82 6.95
CA VAL A 48 -5.43 2.17 5.93
C VAL A 48 -3.98 2.62 6.10
N ASN A 49 -3.07 1.66 6.18
CA ASN A 49 -1.63 1.91 6.24
C ASN A 49 -0.96 1.21 5.06
N ALA A 50 -0.22 1.96 4.25
CA ALA A 50 0.60 1.40 3.20
C ALA A 50 2.01 1.10 3.73
N GLU A 51 2.62 0.04 3.19
CA GLU A 51 4.03 -0.28 3.44
C GLU A 51 4.91 0.57 2.51
N TYR A 52 5.87 1.29 3.09
CA TYR A 52 6.81 2.10 2.31
C TYR A 52 8.20 1.47 2.22
N ARG A 53 8.66 0.80 3.29
CA ARG A 53 10.05 0.34 3.39
C ARG A 53 10.18 -1.17 3.56
N ALA A 54 9.59 -1.70 4.62
CA ALA A 54 9.41 -3.14 4.89
C ALA A 54 8.64 -3.33 6.22
N GLU A 55 7.79 -2.37 6.56
CA GLU A 55 7.16 -2.25 7.89
C GLU A 55 6.27 -3.46 8.25
N PHE A 56 5.88 -4.23 7.23
CA PHE A 56 5.06 -5.42 7.34
C PHE A 56 5.73 -6.68 6.73
N GLY A 57 7.03 -6.62 6.48
CA GLY A 57 7.84 -7.75 6.01
C GLY A 57 8.37 -7.62 4.58
N GLY A 58 7.91 -6.64 3.79
CA GLY A 58 8.51 -6.38 2.47
C GLY A 58 8.38 -7.52 1.45
N PHE A 59 7.38 -8.40 1.64
CA PHE A 59 7.14 -9.56 0.77
C PHE A 59 6.45 -9.19 -0.54
N PHE A 60 5.67 -8.11 -0.54
CA PHE A 60 4.91 -7.65 -1.69
C PHE A 60 5.38 -6.26 -2.13
N PRO A 61 5.38 -5.98 -3.45
CA PRO A 61 5.82 -4.69 -3.98
C PRO A 61 4.92 -3.54 -3.47
N VAL A 62 3.62 -3.80 -3.34
CA VAL A 62 2.65 -2.92 -2.66
C VAL A 62 1.91 -3.75 -1.61
N GLN A 63 1.87 -3.25 -0.38
CA GLN A 63 1.09 -3.84 0.69
C GLN A 63 0.28 -2.75 1.41
N LEU A 64 -1.03 -2.97 1.53
CA LEU A 64 -1.96 -2.08 2.22
C LEU A 64 -2.65 -2.88 3.32
N ARG A 65 -2.57 -2.37 4.55
CA ARG A 65 -3.22 -2.97 5.71
C ARG A 65 -4.38 -2.11 6.14
N PHE A 66 -5.56 -2.74 6.14
CA PHE A 66 -6.77 -2.18 6.69
C PHE A 66 -6.90 -2.64 8.15
N SER A 67 -6.92 -1.70 9.08
CA SER A 67 -7.09 -1.96 10.49
C SER A 67 -8.35 -1.22 10.97
N PRO A 68 -9.35 -1.91 11.54
CA PRO A 68 -10.48 -1.21 12.14
C PRO A 68 -9.98 -0.30 13.27
N SER A 69 -10.54 0.91 13.34
CA SER A 69 -10.28 1.90 14.40
C SER A 69 -10.80 1.45 15.77
N HIS A 70 -11.62 0.38 15.80
CA HIS A 70 -12.08 -0.18 17.05
C HIS A 70 -10.94 -0.97 17.70
N ASP A 71 -10.33 -0.30 18.67
CA ASP A 71 -9.36 -0.81 19.65
C ASP A 71 -9.99 -1.96 20.45
N HIS A 72 -10.14 -3.14 19.85
CA HIS A 72 -10.61 -4.36 20.54
C HIS A 72 -9.48 -5.34 20.86
N PHE A 73 -8.23 -4.94 20.62
CA PHE A 73 -7.06 -5.69 21.05
C PHE A 73 -5.97 -4.79 21.62
N ARG A 74 -6.33 -3.88 22.54
CA ARG A 74 -5.43 -3.60 23.66
C ARG A 74 -5.54 -4.79 24.61
N CYS A 75 -4.59 -5.70 24.51
CA CYS A 75 -4.29 -6.59 25.63
C CYS A 75 -3.84 -5.66 26.77
N SER A 76 -4.69 -5.45 27.76
CA SER A 76 -4.33 -4.81 29.01
C SER A 76 -3.23 -5.65 29.65
N SER A 77 -1.96 -5.24 29.51
CA SER A 77 -0.92 -5.71 30.41
C SER A 77 -1.20 -5.11 31.78
N MET A 78 -1.72 -5.95 32.67
CA MET A 78 -1.45 -5.85 34.11
C MET A 78 -0.01 -6.27 34.39
#